data_AF-A0AAD7H8S2-F1
#
_entry.id   AF-A0AAD7H8S2-F1
#
_cell.length_a   1.000
_cell.length_b   1.000
_cell.length_c   1.000
_cell.angle_alpha   90.00
_cell.angle_beta   90.00
_cell.angle_gamma   90.00
#
_symmetry.space_group_name_H-M   'P 1'
#
loop_
_entity.id
_entity.type
_entity.pdbx_description
1 polymer ?
#
loop_
_entity_poly.entity_id
_entity_poly.type
_entity_poly.pdbx_seq_one_letter_code
_entity_poly.pdbx_strand_id
1 'polypeptide(L)'
;MNRKIHAHMKVMTFMRCARNFPARFKWYPERVKSAWMPLSGSSWEAEFDDEMRKYAGNPTHSMAPLILEASDNLTMAMTILYALEVLHDGDEWTRQHALIVHVIGANEIEATWGVFEEILHRLPQVKILKDVSYSEHMVMVLVAHGRSIVYIISTSYIATVKHKFEKPHLCIAFNSGASQVSTRTWLPTLKLLVQDKIPTVFTSFNREEAEGEAALLRAAGAKLHPALGPCGNPWGSISLRPSEHKIYGFNSDSGWLAGGFR
;
A
#
# COMPACT_ATOMS: atom_id res chain seq x y z
N MET A 1 -26.33 -19.64 -7.39
CA MET A 1 -26.75 -19.92 -6.00
C MET A 1 -25.86 -19.15 -5.03
N ASN A 2 -25.93 -17.80 -5.03
CA ASN A 2 -25.12 -16.95 -4.13
C ASN A 2 -25.74 -15.54 -3.95
N ARG A 3 -27.08 -15.43 -3.90
CA ARG A 3 -27.82 -14.16 -3.74
C ARG A 3 -28.51 -14.01 -2.38
N LYS A 4 -28.45 -15.01 -1.49
CA LYS A 4 -29.22 -15.03 -0.22
C LYS A 4 -28.42 -14.70 1.05
N ILE A 5 -27.12 -14.40 0.95
CA ILE A 5 -26.31 -13.94 2.10
C ILE A 5 -26.24 -12.40 2.19
N HIS A 6 -26.49 -11.68 1.10
CA HIS A 6 -26.33 -10.21 1.05
C HIS A 6 -27.49 -9.36 1.58
N ALA A 7 -28.67 -9.93 1.83
CA ALA A 7 -29.83 -9.13 2.26
C ALA A 7 -29.78 -8.72 3.75
N HIS A 8 -28.98 -9.38 4.59
CA HIS A 8 -28.90 -9.07 6.04
C HIS A 8 -27.75 -8.12 6.42
N MET A 9 -26.77 -7.89 5.54
CA MET A 9 -25.68 -6.93 5.80
C MET A 9 -26.06 -5.48 5.52
N LYS A 10 -27.04 -5.21 4.64
CA LYS A 10 -27.38 -3.85 4.21
C LYS A 10 -28.17 -3.02 5.23
N VAL A 11 -28.68 -3.63 6.30
CA VAL A 11 -29.41 -2.93 7.38
C VAL A 11 -28.51 -2.64 8.60
N MET A 12 -27.33 -3.26 8.70
CA MET A 12 -26.48 -3.22 9.91
C MET A 12 -25.52 -2.02 10.00
N THR A 13 -25.17 -1.36 8.89
CA THR A 13 -24.27 -0.19 8.90
C THR A 13 -25.02 1.12 9.22
N PHE A 14 -26.35 1.14 9.14
CA PHE A 14 -27.16 2.33 9.43
C PHE A 14 -27.60 2.44 10.90
N MET A 15 -27.40 1.43 11.77
CA MET A 15 -27.97 1.39 13.14
C MET A 15 -27.02 1.17 14.34
N ARG A 16 -25.70 1.02 14.20
CA ARG A 16 -24.82 0.63 15.32
C ARG A 16 -24.05 1.76 16.02
N CYS A 17 -24.72 2.91 16.20
CA CYS A 17 -24.40 3.93 17.20
C CYS A 17 -24.62 3.51 18.67
N ALA A 18 -24.53 2.21 19.02
CA ALA A 18 -24.89 1.74 20.35
C ALA A 18 -23.78 0.89 20.99
N ARG A 19 -22.86 1.60 21.67
CA ARG A 19 -21.98 1.17 22.78
C ARG A 19 -20.78 0.26 22.44
N ASN A 20 -19.60 0.86 22.67
CA ASN A 20 -18.25 0.31 22.88
C ASN A 20 -17.53 -0.34 21.68
N PHE A 21 -16.72 0.52 21.02
CA PHE A 21 -15.84 0.32 19.86
C PHE A 21 -16.51 -0.08 18.53
N PRO A 22 -16.86 0.88 17.66
CA PRO A 22 -17.40 0.56 16.34
C PRO A 22 -16.26 0.27 15.36
N ALA A 23 -16.33 -0.88 14.68
CA ALA A 23 -15.41 -1.24 13.60
C ALA A 23 -15.35 -0.13 12.55
N ARG A 24 -14.13 0.30 12.18
CA ARG A 24 -13.92 1.25 11.06
C ARG A 24 -14.58 0.71 9.79
N PHE A 25 -15.13 1.61 8.97
CA PHE A 25 -15.68 1.24 7.68
C PHE A 25 -14.57 0.63 6.84
N LYS A 26 -14.76 -0.61 6.39
CA LYS A 26 -13.85 -1.29 5.48
C LYS A 26 -14.61 -1.54 4.19
N TRP A 27 -14.15 -0.91 3.13
CA TRP A 27 -14.68 -1.12 1.80
C TRP A 27 -13.58 -1.64 0.89
N TYR A 28 -13.92 -2.70 0.16
CA TYR A 28 -13.08 -3.27 -0.87
C TYR A 28 -13.93 -3.33 -2.14
N PRO A 29 -13.43 -2.80 -3.27
CA PRO A 29 -14.17 -2.88 -4.51
C PRO A 29 -14.42 -4.35 -4.90
N GLU A 30 -15.68 -4.75 -5.10
CA GLU A 30 -16.03 -6.10 -5.55
C GLU A 30 -15.90 -6.25 -7.08
N ARG A 31 -14.75 -5.86 -7.65
CA ARG A 31 -14.54 -5.86 -9.11
C ARG A 31 -13.20 -6.46 -9.49
N VAL A 32 -13.13 -6.95 -10.73
CA VAL A 32 -11.86 -7.25 -11.39
C VAL A 32 -11.84 -6.45 -12.67
N LYS A 33 -10.84 -5.57 -12.85
CA LYS A 33 -10.65 -4.84 -14.10
C LYS A 33 -10.31 -5.85 -15.20
N SER A 34 -10.80 -5.60 -16.42
CA SER A 34 -10.52 -6.48 -17.57
C SER A 34 -9.07 -6.39 -18.05
N ALA A 35 -8.41 -5.26 -17.80
CA ALA A 35 -7.01 -5.02 -18.11
C ALA A 35 -6.42 -3.99 -17.12
N TRP A 36 -5.09 -3.91 -17.09
CA TRP A 36 -4.37 -2.85 -16.39
C TRP A 36 -4.74 -1.48 -16.99
N MET A 37 -4.92 -0.49 -16.12
CA MET A 37 -5.13 0.91 -16.49
C MET A 37 -4.08 1.74 -15.75
N PRO A 38 -3.26 2.54 -16.45
CA PRO A 38 -2.28 3.41 -15.82
C PRO A 38 -2.92 4.33 -14.77
N LEU A 39 -2.23 4.48 -13.65
CA LEU A 39 -2.57 5.37 -12.55
C LEU A 39 -1.97 6.76 -12.74
N SER A 40 -0.92 6.90 -13.53
CA SER A 40 -0.30 8.21 -13.80
C SER A 40 -1.31 9.19 -14.40
N GLY A 41 -1.49 10.34 -13.74
CA GLY A 41 -2.44 11.37 -14.15
C GLY A 41 -3.90 11.14 -13.74
N SER A 42 -4.20 10.06 -12.99
CA SER A 42 -5.52 9.81 -12.40
C SER A 42 -5.64 10.40 -10.97
N SER A 43 -6.79 10.23 -10.34
CA SER A 43 -7.06 10.65 -8.95
C SER A 43 -7.97 9.65 -8.23
N TRP A 44 -8.09 9.80 -6.90
CA TRP A 44 -9.04 9.02 -6.09
C TRP A 44 -10.48 9.13 -6.61
N GLU A 45 -10.93 10.32 -6.97
CA GLU A 45 -12.27 10.56 -7.52
C GLU A 45 -12.43 9.89 -8.88
N ALA A 46 -11.45 10.06 -9.78
CA ALA A 46 -11.51 9.48 -11.12
C ALA A 46 -11.55 7.94 -11.09
N GLU A 47 -10.87 7.31 -10.13
CA GLU A 47 -10.83 5.85 -10.02
C GLU A 47 -12.02 5.23 -9.27
N PHE A 48 -12.61 5.93 -8.30
CA PHE A 48 -13.53 5.30 -7.34
C PHE A 48 -14.90 5.97 -7.21
N ASP A 49 -15.15 7.16 -7.80
CA ASP A 49 -16.46 7.84 -7.65
C ASP A 49 -17.62 6.99 -8.20
N ASP A 50 -17.48 6.48 -9.43
CA ASP A 50 -18.50 5.65 -10.08
C ASP A 50 -18.81 4.37 -9.29
N GLU A 51 -17.80 3.78 -8.68
CA GLU A 51 -17.93 2.56 -7.89
C GLU A 51 -18.60 2.82 -6.55
N MET A 52 -18.21 3.91 -5.90
CA MET A 52 -18.86 4.35 -4.67
C MET A 52 -20.32 4.69 -4.90
N ARG A 53 -20.65 5.34 -6.03
CA ARG A 53 -22.05 5.57 -6.40
C ARG A 53 -22.81 4.27 -6.55
N LYS A 54 -22.28 3.29 -7.29
CA LYS A 54 -22.92 1.99 -7.46
C LYS A 54 -23.09 1.27 -6.12
N TYR A 55 -22.07 1.28 -5.26
CA TYR A 55 -22.10 0.67 -3.93
C TYR A 55 -23.18 1.31 -3.03
N ALA A 56 -23.28 2.64 -3.04
CA ALA A 56 -24.25 3.42 -2.28
C ALA A 56 -25.66 3.46 -2.89
N GLY A 57 -25.90 2.76 -4.01
CA GLY A 57 -27.22 2.70 -4.66
C GLY A 57 -27.57 3.92 -5.50
N ASN A 58 -26.58 4.49 -6.21
CA ASN A 58 -26.67 5.69 -7.05
C ASN A 58 -27.20 6.93 -6.29
N PRO A 59 -26.50 7.37 -5.23
CA PRO A 59 -26.90 8.52 -4.44
C PRO A 59 -26.76 9.82 -5.24
N THR A 60 -27.63 10.79 -4.91
CA THR A 60 -27.61 12.15 -5.47
C THR A 60 -26.62 13.08 -4.76
N HIS A 61 -26.04 12.65 -3.63
CA HIS A 61 -25.11 13.44 -2.83
C HIS A 61 -23.64 13.22 -3.25
N SER A 62 -22.74 14.02 -2.68
CA SER A 62 -21.29 13.88 -2.87
C SER A 62 -20.76 12.58 -2.26
N MET A 63 -19.87 11.89 -2.99
CA MET A 63 -19.15 10.69 -2.52
C MET A 63 -17.86 11.01 -1.78
N ALA A 64 -17.49 12.28 -1.64
CA ALA A 64 -16.24 12.69 -0.99
C ALA A 64 -15.97 12.02 0.38
N PRO A 65 -16.96 11.87 1.29
CA PRO A 65 -16.72 11.17 2.56
C PRO A 65 -16.35 9.68 2.39
N LEU A 66 -16.97 9.00 1.43
CA LEU A 66 -16.67 7.59 1.15
C LEU A 66 -15.32 7.44 0.45
N ILE A 67 -14.98 8.37 -0.44
CA ILE A 67 -13.68 8.41 -1.12
C ILE A 67 -12.56 8.67 -0.11
N LEU A 68 -12.77 9.58 0.84
CA LEU A 68 -11.82 9.84 1.93
C LEU A 68 -11.53 8.57 2.75
N GLU A 69 -12.57 7.85 3.15
CA GLU A 69 -12.42 6.59 3.87
C GLU A 69 -11.82 5.46 3.01
N ALA A 70 -12.13 5.42 1.72
CA ALA A 70 -11.51 4.47 0.80
C ALA A 70 -10.02 4.75 0.60
N SER A 71 -9.62 6.02 0.56
CA SER A 71 -8.21 6.40 0.45
C SER A 71 -7.38 5.90 1.63
N ASP A 72 -7.95 5.94 2.84
CA ASP A 72 -7.33 5.38 4.05
C ASP A 72 -7.12 3.86 3.94
N ASN A 73 -8.09 3.16 3.37
CA ASN A 73 -8.05 1.70 3.25
C ASN A 73 -7.24 1.20 2.06
N LEU A 74 -7.11 1.98 0.98
CA LEU A 74 -6.51 1.54 -0.29
C LEU A 74 -5.16 2.18 -0.60
N THR A 75 -4.71 3.18 0.19
CA THR A 75 -3.45 3.92 -0.02
C THR A 75 -2.26 2.99 -0.25
N MET A 76 -2.10 1.92 0.53
CA MET A 76 -0.97 0.98 0.38
C MET A 76 -0.98 0.25 -0.97
N ALA A 77 -2.13 -0.34 -1.34
CA ALA A 77 -2.25 -1.07 -2.60
C ALA A 77 -2.09 -0.16 -3.81
N MET A 78 -2.70 1.02 -3.77
CA MET A 78 -2.59 2.00 -4.85
C MET A 78 -1.18 2.55 -4.97
N THR A 79 -0.48 2.78 -3.85
CA THR A 79 0.93 3.20 -3.85
C THR A 79 1.84 2.12 -4.44
N ILE A 80 1.62 0.84 -4.10
CA ILE A 80 2.38 -0.28 -4.70
C ILE A 80 2.20 -0.32 -6.21
N LEU A 81 0.95 -0.23 -6.68
CA LEU A 81 0.64 -0.28 -8.11
C LEU A 81 1.26 0.92 -8.86
N TYR A 82 1.21 2.11 -8.27
CA TYR A 82 1.84 3.30 -8.84
C TYR A 82 3.38 3.18 -8.87
N ALA A 83 3.98 2.66 -7.80
CA ALA A 83 5.42 2.40 -7.75
C ALA A 83 5.85 1.40 -8.84
N LEU A 84 5.11 0.31 -9.01
CA LEU A 84 5.36 -0.68 -10.07
C LEU A 84 5.24 -0.06 -11.46
N GLU A 85 4.22 0.76 -11.71
CA GLU A 85 4.05 1.48 -12.97
C GLU A 85 5.25 2.39 -13.29
N VAL A 86 5.75 3.11 -12.28
CA VAL A 86 6.84 4.08 -12.48
C VAL A 86 8.21 3.40 -12.61
N LEU A 87 8.46 2.28 -11.93
CA LEU A 87 9.76 1.60 -11.93
C LEU A 87 9.96 0.60 -13.08
N HIS A 88 8.89 0.29 -13.82
CA HIS A 88 8.90 -0.63 -14.94
C HIS A 88 8.57 0.09 -16.25
N ASP A 89 9.40 -0.14 -17.27
CA ASP A 89 9.08 0.30 -18.62
C ASP A 89 7.98 -0.57 -19.20
N GLY A 90 6.85 0.05 -19.59
CA GLY A 90 5.70 -0.65 -20.17
C GLY A 90 4.87 -1.44 -19.14
N ASP A 91 4.03 -2.36 -19.64
CA ASP A 91 3.01 -3.06 -18.86
C ASP A 91 3.27 -4.57 -18.71
N GLU A 92 4.46 -5.07 -19.09
CA GLU A 92 4.79 -6.51 -18.98
C GLU A 92 4.69 -7.05 -17.56
N TRP A 93 4.97 -6.21 -16.56
CA TRP A 93 4.88 -6.59 -15.14
C TRP A 93 3.44 -6.93 -14.72
N THR A 94 2.43 -6.44 -15.44
CA THR A 94 1.01 -6.70 -15.14
C THR A 94 0.53 -8.07 -15.64
N ARG A 95 1.34 -8.72 -16.49
CA ARG A 95 1.06 -10.04 -17.09
C ARG A 95 1.75 -11.20 -16.35
N GLN A 96 2.51 -10.90 -15.31
CA GLN A 96 3.22 -11.91 -14.54
C GLN A 96 2.23 -12.86 -13.86
N HIS A 97 2.53 -14.15 -13.83
CA HIS A 97 1.71 -15.12 -13.11
C HIS A 97 1.76 -14.87 -11.59
N ALA A 98 2.94 -14.49 -11.09
CA ALA A 98 3.19 -14.14 -9.70
C ALA A 98 3.77 -12.73 -9.60
N LEU A 99 3.28 -11.93 -8.65
CA LEU A 99 3.83 -10.64 -8.27
C LEU A 99 4.39 -10.77 -6.84
N ILE A 100 5.66 -10.43 -6.63
CA ILE A 100 6.33 -10.52 -5.34
C ILE A 100 6.62 -9.11 -4.86
N VAL A 101 5.96 -8.70 -3.79
CA VAL A 101 6.15 -7.42 -3.13
C VAL A 101 6.72 -7.70 -1.75
N HIS A 102 7.77 -7.01 -1.34
CA HIS A 102 8.33 -7.14 -0.01
C HIS A 102 8.00 -5.88 0.79
N VAL A 103 7.15 -5.97 1.79
CA VAL A 103 6.86 -4.83 2.68
C VAL A 103 7.89 -4.83 3.83
N ILE A 104 8.83 -3.89 3.80
CA ILE A 104 9.94 -3.85 4.77
C ILE A 104 9.65 -2.84 5.89
N GLY A 105 9.99 -3.20 7.13
CA GLY A 105 9.79 -2.33 8.29
C GLY A 105 8.32 -2.20 8.71
N ALA A 106 7.47 -3.15 8.31
CA ALA A 106 6.05 -3.10 8.59
C ALA A 106 5.75 -3.21 10.10
N ASN A 107 4.73 -2.50 10.58
CA ASN A 107 4.15 -2.72 11.91
C ASN A 107 2.85 -3.56 11.86
N GLU A 108 2.31 -3.94 13.02
CA GLU A 108 1.09 -4.79 13.11
C GLU A 108 -0.15 -4.20 12.42
N ILE A 109 -0.23 -2.87 12.30
CA ILE A 109 -1.38 -2.17 11.71
C ILE A 109 -1.32 -2.25 10.18
N GLU A 110 -0.12 -2.19 9.61
CA GLU A 110 0.15 -2.27 8.17
C GLU A 110 -0.06 -3.68 7.62
N ALA A 111 -0.18 -4.67 8.50
CA ALA A 111 -0.49 -6.04 8.11
C ALA A 111 -1.93 -6.20 7.63
N THR A 112 -2.86 -5.23 7.75
CA THR A 112 -4.30 -5.42 7.47
C THR A 112 -4.62 -5.96 6.06
N TRP A 113 -5.33 -7.10 6.01
CA TRP A 113 -5.11 -8.12 4.98
C TRP A 113 -5.90 -7.87 3.69
N GLY A 114 -7.06 -7.22 3.79
CA GLY A 114 -7.93 -6.96 2.64
C GLY A 114 -7.43 -5.86 1.71
N VAL A 115 -6.52 -5.00 2.17
CA VAL A 115 -6.08 -3.81 1.41
C VAL A 115 -5.35 -4.23 0.12
N PHE A 116 -4.60 -5.32 0.17
CA PHE A 116 -3.83 -5.82 -0.97
C PHE A 116 -4.66 -6.61 -1.99
N GLU A 117 -5.90 -6.98 -1.67
CA GLU A 117 -6.79 -7.65 -2.64
C GLU A 117 -7.07 -6.74 -3.85
N GLU A 118 -7.03 -5.41 -3.66
CA GLU A 118 -7.17 -4.44 -4.76
C GLU A 118 -6.07 -4.57 -5.82
N ILE A 119 -4.87 -5.05 -5.45
CA ILE A 119 -3.79 -5.35 -6.42
C ILE A 119 -4.25 -6.44 -7.39
N LEU A 120 -4.87 -7.52 -6.88
CA LEU A 120 -5.39 -8.60 -7.72
C LEU A 120 -6.60 -8.16 -8.55
N HIS A 121 -7.41 -7.23 -8.03
CA HIS A 121 -8.52 -6.66 -8.77
C HIS A 121 -8.08 -5.82 -9.97
N ARG A 122 -6.92 -5.15 -9.87
CA ARG A 122 -6.36 -4.34 -10.96
C ARG A 122 -5.44 -5.10 -11.91
N LEU A 123 -4.88 -6.24 -11.47
CA LEU A 123 -3.98 -7.07 -12.26
C LEU A 123 -4.63 -8.44 -12.56
N PRO A 124 -5.55 -8.53 -13.53
CA PRO A 124 -6.35 -9.75 -13.76
C PRO A 124 -5.51 -10.99 -14.15
N GLN A 125 -4.32 -10.78 -14.69
CA GLN A 125 -3.40 -11.85 -15.11
C GLN A 125 -2.53 -12.35 -13.95
N VAL A 126 -2.32 -11.54 -12.90
CA VAL A 126 -1.62 -11.95 -11.68
C VAL A 126 -2.51 -12.92 -10.91
N LYS A 127 -2.00 -14.14 -10.71
CA LYS A 127 -2.69 -15.19 -9.96
C LYS A 127 -2.13 -15.37 -8.56
N ILE A 128 -0.88 -15.00 -8.35
CA ILE A 128 -0.21 -15.13 -7.06
C ILE A 128 0.36 -13.77 -6.66
N LEU A 129 -0.09 -13.21 -5.54
CA LEU A 129 0.59 -12.10 -4.89
C LEU A 129 1.38 -12.66 -3.72
N LYS A 130 2.71 -12.60 -3.75
CA LYS A 130 3.56 -12.92 -2.61
C LYS A 130 3.94 -11.63 -1.90
N ASP A 131 3.45 -11.44 -0.70
CA ASP A 131 3.87 -10.35 0.17
C ASP A 131 4.88 -10.89 1.19
N VAL A 132 6.12 -10.42 1.17
CA VAL A 132 7.11 -10.78 2.20
C VAL A 132 7.31 -9.59 3.12
N SER A 133 6.69 -9.64 4.29
CA SER A 133 6.87 -8.63 5.30
C SER A 133 8.12 -8.92 6.13
N TYR A 134 8.99 -7.93 6.32
CA TYR A 134 10.12 -8.04 7.24
C TYR A 134 9.80 -7.20 8.48
N SER A 135 9.24 -7.85 9.51
CA SER A 135 8.80 -7.29 10.80
C SER A 135 8.88 -8.32 11.92
N GLU A 136 8.87 -7.89 13.20
CA GLU A 136 9.11 -8.76 14.36
C GLU A 136 8.08 -9.89 14.59
N HIS A 137 6.92 -10.00 13.92
CA HIS A 137 5.96 -11.10 14.17
C HIS A 137 5.02 -11.52 13.01
N MET A 138 4.79 -12.85 12.92
CA MET A 138 3.63 -13.63 12.39
C MET A 138 3.46 -13.96 10.88
N VAL A 139 3.50 -15.24 10.46
CA VAL A 139 3.27 -15.70 9.05
C VAL A 139 1.81 -16.14 8.81
N MET A 140 1.20 -15.82 7.66
CA MET A 140 -0.11 -16.34 7.26
C MET A 140 -0.34 -16.36 5.73
N VAL A 141 -0.95 -17.40 5.17
CA VAL A 141 -1.17 -17.56 3.72
C VAL A 141 -2.68 -17.54 3.43
N LEU A 142 -3.13 -16.69 2.50
CA LEU A 142 -4.52 -16.55 2.07
C LEU A 142 -4.70 -17.03 0.62
N VAL A 143 -5.79 -17.74 0.34
CA VAL A 143 -6.16 -18.13 -1.03
C VAL A 143 -7.58 -17.65 -1.29
N ALA A 144 -7.75 -16.77 -2.28
CA ALA A 144 -9.04 -16.20 -2.66
C ALA A 144 -9.37 -16.51 -4.14
N HIS A 145 -10.41 -17.33 -4.36
CA HIS A 145 -11.04 -17.54 -5.68
C HIS A 145 -10.09 -18.00 -6.81
N GLY A 146 -9.24 -19.00 -6.55
CA GLY A 146 -8.27 -19.49 -7.56
C GLY A 146 -7.12 -18.52 -7.85
N ARG A 147 -7.05 -17.41 -7.10
CA ARG A 147 -5.89 -16.54 -6.96
C ARG A 147 -5.40 -16.65 -5.51
N SER A 148 -4.09 -16.58 -5.30
CA SER A 148 -3.51 -16.79 -3.97
C SER A 148 -2.75 -15.54 -3.54
N ILE A 149 -2.94 -15.12 -2.30
CA ILE A 149 -2.09 -14.13 -1.64
C ILE A 149 -1.26 -14.84 -0.57
N VAL A 150 0.03 -15.02 -0.85
CA VAL A 150 0.95 -15.70 0.07
C VAL A 150 1.65 -14.62 0.88
N TYR A 151 1.40 -14.56 2.20
CA TYR A 151 2.21 -13.72 3.07
C TYR A 151 3.30 -14.54 3.76
N ILE A 152 4.52 -14.03 3.72
CA ILE A 152 5.67 -14.57 4.43
C ILE A 152 6.17 -13.47 5.34
N ILE A 153 6.15 -13.69 6.65
CA ILE A 153 6.71 -12.71 7.59
C ILE A 153 8.03 -13.22 8.15
N SER A 154 9.06 -12.39 8.08
CA SER A 154 10.38 -12.66 8.61
C SER A 154 10.72 -11.65 9.69
N THR A 155 11.07 -12.15 10.88
CA THR A 155 11.54 -11.34 12.03
C THR A 155 12.97 -10.83 11.87
N SER A 156 13.57 -11.07 10.71
CA SER A 156 14.98 -10.87 10.43
C SER A 156 15.09 -9.78 9.38
N TYR A 157 15.96 -8.78 9.58
CA TYR A 157 16.22 -7.78 8.55
C TYR A 157 16.64 -8.46 7.23
N ILE A 158 16.24 -7.92 6.07
CA ILE A 158 16.60 -8.51 4.77
C ILE A 158 18.11 -8.76 4.63
N ALA A 159 18.93 -7.89 5.25
CA ALA A 159 20.38 -8.02 5.36
C ALA A 159 20.86 -9.32 6.02
N THR A 160 20.09 -9.86 6.95
CA THR A 160 20.40 -11.10 7.68
C THR A 160 19.93 -12.36 6.96
N VAL A 161 19.11 -12.22 5.90
CA VAL A 161 18.45 -13.34 5.20
C VAL A 161 18.98 -13.50 3.75
N LYS A 162 20.11 -12.87 3.42
CA LYS A 162 20.69 -12.62 2.07
C LYS A 162 20.69 -13.77 1.05
N HIS A 163 20.50 -15.03 1.46
CA HIS A 163 20.48 -16.20 0.57
C HIS A 163 19.16 -17.01 0.59
N LYS A 164 18.10 -16.53 1.22
CA LYS A 164 16.86 -17.32 1.43
C LYS A 164 15.57 -16.72 0.86
N PHE A 165 15.64 -15.58 0.15
CA PHE A 165 14.43 -14.96 -0.40
C PHE A 165 14.49 -14.81 -1.93
N GLU A 166 13.32 -14.95 -2.55
CA GLU A 166 13.10 -14.74 -3.97
C GLU A 166 13.20 -13.24 -4.29
N LYS A 167 13.87 -12.85 -5.38
CA LYS A 167 14.04 -11.43 -5.71
C LYS A 167 12.66 -10.80 -5.94
N PRO A 168 12.27 -9.75 -5.19
CA PRO A 168 10.96 -9.13 -5.35
C PRO A 168 10.89 -8.29 -6.62
N HIS A 169 9.66 -8.12 -7.12
CA HIS A 169 9.35 -7.11 -8.13
C HIS A 169 9.34 -5.70 -7.53
N LEU A 170 9.02 -5.57 -6.24
CA LEU A 170 9.08 -4.32 -5.49
C LEU A 170 9.37 -4.59 -4.01
N CYS A 171 10.31 -3.84 -3.42
CA CYS A 171 10.37 -3.61 -1.98
C CYS A 171 9.66 -2.29 -1.65
N ILE A 172 8.87 -2.24 -0.58
CA ILE A 172 8.24 -1.00 -0.14
C ILE A 172 8.28 -0.86 1.38
N ALA A 173 8.64 0.31 1.87
CA ALA A 173 8.54 0.66 3.28
C ALA A 173 7.46 1.74 3.45
N PHE A 174 6.40 1.42 4.18
CA PHE A 174 5.35 2.39 4.47
C PHE A 174 5.71 3.16 5.75
N ASN A 175 5.59 4.49 5.69
CA ASN A 175 5.79 5.41 6.81
C ASN A 175 6.99 5.03 7.71
N SER A 176 8.14 4.75 7.09
CA SER A 176 9.16 3.87 7.68
C SER A 176 9.82 4.42 8.95
N GLY A 177 9.79 5.75 9.11
CA GLY A 177 10.48 6.44 10.20
C GLY A 177 12.00 6.24 10.16
N ALA A 178 12.56 5.83 9.02
CA ALA A 178 13.97 5.44 8.89
C ALA A 178 14.92 6.60 9.22
N SER A 179 14.50 7.84 8.95
CA SER A 179 15.25 9.07 9.24
C SER A 179 15.17 9.53 10.70
N GLN A 180 14.24 9.00 11.50
CA GLN A 180 13.96 9.51 12.84
C GLN A 180 14.24 8.50 13.95
N VAL A 181 13.77 7.25 13.81
CA VAL A 181 13.71 6.30 14.93
C VAL A 181 14.83 5.25 14.86
N SER A 182 15.31 4.93 13.66
CA SER A 182 16.10 3.71 13.44
C SER A 182 17.17 3.86 12.35
N THR A 183 17.72 5.05 12.14
CA THR A 183 18.66 5.34 11.04
C THR A 183 19.84 4.37 10.98
N ARG A 184 20.40 3.97 12.13
CA ARG A 184 21.54 3.05 12.18
C ARG A 184 21.18 1.62 11.75
N THR A 185 19.97 1.15 12.06
CA THR A 185 19.54 -0.21 11.72
C THR A 185 19.05 -0.32 10.28
N TRP A 186 18.59 0.78 9.68
CA TRP A 186 18.19 0.81 8.27
C TRP A 186 19.36 0.79 7.28
N LEU A 187 20.49 1.41 7.60
CA LEU A 187 21.59 1.59 6.64
C LEU A 187 22.10 0.27 5.98
N PRO A 188 22.29 -0.85 6.70
CA PRO A 188 22.65 -2.12 6.07
C PRO A 188 21.60 -2.62 5.07
N THR A 189 20.31 -2.49 5.41
CA THR A 189 19.20 -2.84 4.52
C THR A 189 19.20 -1.96 3.27
N LEU A 190 19.33 -0.65 3.42
CA LEU A 190 19.36 0.28 2.29
C LEU A 190 20.53 -0.01 1.34
N LYS A 191 21.73 -0.25 1.89
CA LYS A 191 22.90 -0.62 1.09
C LYS A 191 22.68 -1.91 0.32
N LEU A 192 22.05 -2.92 0.93
CA LEU A 192 21.73 -4.17 0.25
C LEU A 192 20.76 -3.94 -0.91
N LEU A 193 19.66 -3.22 -0.69
CA LEU A 193 18.65 -2.94 -1.71
C LEU A 193 19.26 -2.22 -2.93
N VAL A 194 20.14 -1.25 -2.68
CA VAL A 194 20.87 -0.51 -3.73
C VAL A 194 21.88 -1.41 -4.47
N GLN A 195 22.71 -2.17 -3.72
CA GLN A 195 23.73 -3.04 -4.31
C GLN A 195 23.12 -4.13 -5.21
N ASP A 196 22.01 -4.73 -4.76
CA ASP A 196 21.34 -5.84 -5.46
C ASP A 196 20.34 -5.36 -6.53
N LYS A 197 20.23 -4.03 -6.72
CA LYS A 197 19.33 -3.38 -7.69
C LYS A 197 17.91 -3.91 -7.55
N ILE A 198 17.39 -3.83 -6.33
CA ILE A 198 16.03 -4.24 -6.00
C ILE A 198 15.14 -3.00 -6.15
N PRO A 199 14.12 -3.03 -7.04
CA PRO A 199 13.17 -1.93 -7.14
C PRO A 199 12.55 -1.64 -5.77
N THR A 200 12.67 -0.41 -5.30
CA THR A 200 12.35 -0.07 -3.90
C THR A 200 11.66 1.29 -3.82
N VAL A 201 10.66 1.43 -2.95
CA VAL A 201 9.98 2.70 -2.61
C VAL A 201 9.85 2.88 -1.11
N PHE A 202 9.98 4.12 -0.63
CA PHE A 202 9.72 4.51 0.75
C PHE A 202 8.62 5.58 0.80
N THR A 203 7.71 5.49 1.77
CA THR A 203 6.71 6.51 2.06
C THR A 203 6.90 7.11 3.45
N SER A 204 6.35 8.30 3.66
CA SER A 204 6.37 9.00 4.95
C SER A 204 5.05 9.73 5.22
N PHE A 205 4.82 10.12 6.48
CA PHE A 205 3.60 10.83 6.86
C PHE A 205 3.59 12.28 6.38
N ASN A 206 4.77 12.91 6.32
CA ASN A 206 4.93 14.32 5.99
C ASN A 206 6.20 14.58 5.18
N ARG A 207 6.32 15.82 4.69
CA ARG A 207 7.44 16.29 3.87
C ARG A 207 8.79 16.17 4.58
N GLU A 208 8.85 16.56 5.84
CA GLU A 208 10.11 16.60 6.62
C GLU A 208 10.71 15.19 6.75
N GLU A 209 9.87 14.20 7.09
CA GLU A 209 10.26 12.79 7.10
C GLU A 209 10.72 12.32 5.72
N ALA A 210 9.96 12.64 4.67
CA ALA A 210 10.26 12.23 3.30
C ALA A 210 11.61 12.78 2.81
N GLU A 211 11.93 14.03 3.13
CA GLU A 211 13.22 14.64 2.80
C GLU A 211 14.37 14.00 3.58
N GLY A 212 14.17 13.71 4.87
CA GLY A 212 15.14 12.99 5.69
C GLY A 212 15.42 11.57 5.18
N GLU A 213 14.37 10.82 4.83
CA GLU A 213 14.48 9.48 4.25
C GLU A 213 15.14 9.52 2.87
N ALA A 214 14.81 10.49 2.02
CA ALA A 214 15.47 10.71 0.73
C ALA A 214 16.99 10.92 0.89
N ALA A 215 17.40 11.68 1.92
CA ALA A 215 18.81 11.89 2.22
C ALA A 215 19.51 10.58 2.61
N LEU A 216 18.87 9.73 3.43
CA LEU A 216 19.40 8.41 3.77
C LEU A 216 19.54 7.49 2.57
N LEU A 217 18.53 7.46 1.69
CA LEU A 217 18.57 6.66 0.46
C LEU A 217 19.74 7.09 -0.44
N ARG A 218 19.92 8.40 -0.65
CA ARG A 218 21.07 8.94 -1.41
C ARG A 218 22.40 8.62 -0.75
N ALA A 219 22.49 8.73 0.57
CA ALA A 219 23.70 8.37 1.33
C ALA A 219 24.03 6.86 1.25
N ALA A 220 23.02 6.00 1.04
CA ALA A 220 23.20 4.58 0.76
C ALA A 220 23.60 4.29 -0.71
N GLY A 221 23.64 5.31 -1.57
CA GLY A 221 24.03 5.22 -2.98
C GLY A 221 22.85 5.11 -3.96
N ALA A 222 21.61 5.29 -3.51
CA ALA A 222 20.45 5.23 -4.39
C ALA A 222 20.38 6.45 -5.33
N LYS A 223 20.10 6.19 -6.61
CA LYS A 223 19.70 7.23 -7.58
C LYS A 223 18.18 7.28 -7.63
N LEU A 224 17.59 8.27 -6.96
CA LEU A 224 16.14 8.38 -6.84
C LEU A 224 15.47 8.74 -8.18
N HIS A 225 14.33 8.10 -8.45
CA HIS A 225 13.44 8.40 -9.55
C HIS A 225 12.65 9.68 -9.25
N PRO A 226 12.60 10.67 -10.16
CA PRO A 226 12.01 11.98 -9.86
C PRO A 226 10.51 11.93 -9.53
N ALA A 227 9.77 10.96 -10.06
CA ALA A 227 8.34 10.78 -9.78
C ALA A 227 8.04 10.01 -8.48
N LEU A 228 9.06 9.49 -7.80
CA LEU A 228 8.92 8.68 -6.57
C LEU A 228 9.57 9.33 -5.35
N GLY A 229 9.88 10.62 -5.43
CA GLY A 229 10.15 11.44 -4.26
C GLY A 229 11.57 11.96 -4.07
N PRO A 230 11.74 12.92 -3.14
CA PRO A 230 10.73 13.35 -2.15
C PRO A 230 9.62 14.22 -2.76
N CYS A 231 8.37 13.75 -2.70
CA CYS A 231 7.19 14.44 -3.25
C CYS A 231 5.88 13.94 -2.61
N GLY A 232 4.77 14.64 -2.82
CA GLY A 232 3.46 14.14 -2.42
C GLY A 232 3.13 12.81 -3.11
N ASN A 233 2.55 11.86 -2.38
CA ASN A 233 2.07 10.62 -2.95
C ASN A 233 0.70 10.84 -3.58
N PRO A 234 0.53 10.69 -4.90
CA PRO A 234 -0.78 10.87 -5.55
C PRO A 234 -1.83 9.86 -5.05
N TRP A 235 -1.38 8.74 -4.49
CA TRP A 235 -2.22 7.69 -3.91
C TRP A 235 -2.05 7.57 -2.40
N GLY A 236 -1.52 8.61 -1.74
CA GLY A 236 -1.56 8.73 -0.30
C GLY A 236 -2.99 8.87 0.19
N SER A 237 -3.23 8.57 1.47
CA SER A 237 -4.52 8.86 2.07
C SER A 237 -4.81 10.36 1.98
N ILE A 238 -6.05 10.72 1.64
CA ILE A 238 -6.53 12.11 1.69
C ILE A 238 -7.20 12.44 3.04
N SER A 239 -7.24 11.47 3.95
CA SER A 239 -7.72 11.63 5.32
C SER A 239 -6.62 12.20 6.19
N LEU A 240 -6.85 13.40 6.72
CA LEU A 240 -5.92 14.07 7.63
C LEU A 240 -6.19 13.64 9.06
N ARG A 241 -5.15 13.10 9.73
CA ARG A 241 -5.19 12.72 11.14
C ARG A 241 -4.28 13.63 11.96
N PRO A 242 -4.69 14.03 13.18
CA PRO A 242 -3.79 14.71 14.11
C PRO A 242 -2.53 13.87 14.34
N SER A 243 -1.35 14.51 14.31
CA SER A 243 -0.10 13.83 14.62
C SER A 243 -0.14 13.30 16.06
N GLU A 244 0.11 12.00 16.25
CA GLU A 244 0.06 11.36 17.58
C GLU A 244 1.08 11.97 18.57
N HIS A 245 2.16 12.58 18.06
CA HIS A 245 3.32 13.00 18.85
C HIS A 245 3.63 14.50 18.77
N LYS A 246 2.89 15.29 17.97
CA LYS A 246 3.08 16.74 17.86
C LYS A 246 1.79 17.47 18.22
N ILE A 247 1.87 18.40 19.19
CA ILE A 247 0.78 19.30 19.63
C ILE A 247 0.25 20.17 18.45
N TYR A 248 0.98 20.21 17.33
CA TYR A 248 0.59 20.91 16.10
C TYR A 248 0.92 20.06 14.87
N GLY A 249 -0.10 19.78 14.03
CA GLY A 249 0.09 19.19 12.70
C GLY A 249 -0.93 18.09 12.35
N PHE A 250 -1.16 17.94 11.04
CA PHE A 250 -1.94 16.85 10.46
C PHE A 250 -1.03 16.00 9.57
N ASN A 251 -1.20 14.69 9.65
CA ASN A 251 -0.50 13.68 8.86
C ASN A 251 -1.52 12.90 8.02
N SER A 252 -1.04 12.25 6.96
CA SER A 252 -1.83 11.29 6.18
C SER A 252 -1.04 10.00 5.97
N ASP A 253 -1.73 8.87 5.98
CA ASP A 253 -1.10 7.56 5.82
C ASP A 253 -0.49 7.45 4.41
N SER A 254 0.83 7.28 4.33
CA SER A 254 1.61 7.31 3.08
C SER A 254 1.40 8.58 2.25
N GLY A 255 1.21 9.73 2.90
CA GLY A 255 0.96 11.01 2.22
C GLY A 255 2.11 11.51 1.34
N TRP A 256 3.33 11.07 1.62
CA TRP A 256 4.54 11.45 0.87
C TRP A 256 5.30 10.23 0.39
N LEU A 257 5.86 10.32 -0.81
CA LEU A 257 6.91 9.42 -1.29
C LEU A 257 8.25 10.02 -0.88
N ALA A 258 9.04 9.27 -0.13
CA ALA A 258 10.39 9.68 0.29
C ALA A 258 11.43 9.46 -0.81
N GLY A 259 11.27 8.37 -1.57
CA GLY A 259 12.17 8.03 -2.65
C GLY A 259 11.84 6.67 -3.23
N GLY A 260 12.02 6.54 -4.54
CA GLY A 260 11.99 5.26 -5.23
C GLY A 260 13.19 5.09 -6.14
N PHE A 261 13.69 3.88 -6.30
CA PHE A 261 14.84 3.58 -7.15
C PHE A 261 14.81 2.15 -7.69
N ARG A 262 15.66 1.87 -8.69
CA ARG A 262 15.88 0.55 -9.28
C ARG A 262 17.35 0.37 -9.64
#